data_AF-A0A7C6UCP4-F1
#
_entry.id   AF-A0A7C6UCP4-F1
#
_cell.length_a   1.000
_cell.length_b   1.000
_cell.length_c   1.000
_cell.angle_alpha   90.00
_cell.angle_beta   90.00
_cell.angle_gamma   90.00
#
_symmetry.space_group_name_H-M   'P 1'
#
loop_
_entity.id
_entity.type
_entity.pdbx_description
1 polymer ?
#
loop_
_entity_poly.entity_id
_entity_poly.type
_entity_poly.pdbx_seq_one_letter_code
_entity_poly.pdbx_strand_id
1 'polypeptide(L)' 'MDREKLEEKIWQEVCKNKLTCKSAHKIAADSGCSLAEIGLLCNRLKIKIVGCQLGCF' A
#
# COMPACT_ATOMS: atom_id res chain seq x y z
N MET A 1 -10.35 14.63 1.28
CA MET A 1 -9.35 13.59 1.00
C MET A 1 -10.01 12.23 1.19
N ASP A 2 -10.40 11.59 0.10
CA ASP A 2 -11.21 10.38 0.08
C ASP A 2 -10.36 9.15 0.44
N ARG A 3 -10.18 8.90 1.75
CA ARG A 3 -9.47 7.70 2.27
C ARG A 3 -10.11 6.40 1.80
N GLU A 4 -11.41 6.42 1.58
CA GLU A 4 -12.23 5.25 1.18
C GLU A 4 -11.75 4.65 -0.15
N LYS A 5 -11.43 5.49 -1.15
CA LYS A 5 -10.93 5.03 -2.45
C LYS A 5 -9.53 4.41 -2.38
N LEU A 6 -8.72 4.85 -1.41
CA LEU A 6 -7.37 4.35 -1.23
C LEU A 6 -7.39 2.95 -0.59
N GLU A 7 -8.29 2.75 0.38
CA GLU A 7 -8.51 1.45 1.03
C GLU A 7 -8.95 0.39 0.03
N GLU A 8 -9.89 0.71 -0.87
CA GLU A 8 -10.31 -0.22 -1.92
C GLU A 8 -9.17 -0.59 -2.87
N LYS A 9 -8.38 0.38 -3.35
CA LYS A 9 -7.22 0.09 -4.21
C LYS A 9 -6.18 -0.78 -3.52
N ILE A 10 -5.92 -0.52 -2.24
CA ILE A 10 -5.02 -1.35 -1.43
C ILE A 10 -5.58 -2.76 -1.35
N TRP A 11 -6.88 -2.93 -1.06
CA TRP A 11 -7.52 -4.25 -1.00
C TRP A 11 -7.48 -5.01 -2.33
N GLN A 12 -7.58 -4.33 -3.47
CA GLN A 12 -7.46 -4.94 -4.79
C GLN A 12 -6.04 -5.46 -5.09
N GLU A 13 -5.00 -4.77 -4.63
CA GLU A 13 -3.60 -5.18 -4.83
C GLU A 13 -3.06 -6.07 -3.70
N VAL A 14 -3.70 -6.10 -2.53
CA VAL A 14 -3.34 -6.98 -1.42
C VAL A 14 -3.64 -8.42 -1.80
N CYS A 15 -2.60 -9.25 -1.80
CA CYS A 15 -2.73 -10.68 -1.96
C CYS A 15 -2.32 -11.37 -0.66
N LYS A 16 -3.23 -12.12 -0.04
CA LYS A 16 -2.99 -12.87 1.21
C LYS A 16 -2.51 -11.99 2.39
N ASN A 17 -3.14 -10.83 2.60
CA ASN A 17 -2.74 -9.84 3.63
C ASN A 17 -1.30 -9.32 3.47
N LYS A 18 -0.74 -9.43 2.26
CA LYS A 18 0.57 -8.92 1.92
C LYS A 18 0.45 -7.95 0.75
N LEU A 19 1.14 -6.82 0.87
CA LEU A 19 1.25 -5.82 -0.18
C LEU A 19 2.70 -5.75 -0.62
N THR A 20 2.97 -5.74 -1.92
CA THR A 20 4.36 -5.53 -2.36
C THR A 20 4.74 -4.06 -2.28
N CYS A 21 6.01 -3.76 -2.00
CA CYS A 21 6.49 -2.37 -2.04
C CYS A 21 6.25 -1.72 -3.42
N LYS A 22 6.35 -2.53 -4.49
CA LYS A 22 6.01 -2.12 -5.86
C LYS A 22 4.54 -1.70 -5.98
N SER A 23 3.62 -2.52 -5.46
CA SER A 23 2.19 -2.19 -5.42
C SER A 23 1.91 -0.95 -4.59
N ALA A 24 2.54 -0.80 -3.41
CA ALA A 24 2.41 0.39 -2.59
C ALA A 24 2.82 1.66 -3.35
N HIS A 25 3.96 1.64 -4.03
CA HIS A 25 4.42 2.74 -4.87
C HIS A 25 3.48 3.02 -6.04
N LYS A 26 2.95 1.97 -6.67
CA LYS A 26 2.03 2.09 -7.80
C LYS A 26 0.70 2.74 -7.37
N ILE A 27 0.14 2.31 -6.24
CA ILE A 27 -1.07 2.89 -5.65
C ILE A 27 -0.82 4.34 -5.20
N ALA A 28 0.35 4.63 -4.61
CA ALA A 28 0.74 6.00 -4.24
C ALA A 28 0.75 6.93 -5.46
N ALA A 29 1.40 6.51 -6.54
CA ALA A 29 1.47 7.27 -7.77
C ALA A 29 0.10 7.43 -8.44
N ASP A 30 -0.70 6.37 -8.47
CA ASP A 30 -2.02 6.34 -9.13
C ASP A 30 -3.10 7.11 -8.37
N SER A 31 -3.02 7.14 -7.03
CA SER A 31 -3.93 7.93 -6.18
C SER A 31 -3.39 9.32 -5.83
N GLY A 32 -2.15 9.64 -6.19
CA GLY A 32 -1.48 10.88 -5.78
C GLY A 32 -1.27 10.99 -4.27
N CYS A 33 -1.21 9.86 -3.56
CA CYS A 33 -1.03 9.80 -2.11
C CYS A 33 0.44 9.54 -1.74
N SER A 34 0.86 10.00 -0.57
CA SER A 34 2.20 9.69 -0.06
C SER A 34 2.31 8.24 0.40
N LEU A 35 3.47 7.62 0.20
CA LEU A 35 3.74 6.27 0.74
C LEU A 35 3.57 6.20 2.26
N ALA A 36 3.78 7.30 2.98
CA ALA A 36 3.52 7.38 4.41
C ALA A 36 2.05 7.10 4.75
N GLU A 37 1.10 7.62 3.97
CA GLU A 37 -0.33 7.36 4.16
C GLU A 37 -0.67 5.89 3.87
N ILE A 38 -0.10 5.32 2.80
CA ILE A 38 -0.27 3.91 2.47
C ILE A 38 0.33 3.01 3.56
N GLY A 39 1.50 3.36 4.09
CA GLY A 39 2.12 2.65 5.21
C GLY A 39 1.27 2.70 6.48
N LEU A 40 0.71 3.86 6.81
CA LEU A 40 -0.23 4.03 7.93
C LEU A 40 -1.50 3.19 7.74
N LEU A 41 -2.05 3.16 6.52
CA LEU A 41 -3.20 2.33 6.16
C LEU A 41 -2.88 0.84 6.25
N CYS A 42 -1.76 0.40 5.67
CA CYS A 42 -1.31 -0.98 5.76
C CYS A 42 -1.11 -1.41 7.22
N ASN A 43 -0.50 -0.55 8.04
CA ASN A 43 -0.33 -0.79 9.47
C ASN A 43 -1.66 -0.91 10.20
N ARG A 44 -2.62 -0.02 9.92
CA ARG A 44 -3.99 -0.06 10.48
C ARG A 44 -4.74 -1.33 10.08
N LEU A 45 -4.61 -1.73 8.81
CA LEU A 45 -5.26 -2.90 8.22
C LEU A 45 -4.49 -4.21 8.52
N LYS A 46 -3.38 -4.15 9.27
CA LYS A 46 -2.47 -5.28 9.57
C LYS A 46 -1.95 -6.01 8.31
N ILE A 47 -1.81 -5.27 7.21
CA ILE A 47 -1.23 -5.75 5.96
C ILE A 47 0.30 -5.70 6.09
N LYS A 48 0.97 -6.81 5.79
CA LYS A 48 2.44 -6.84 5.75
C LYS A 48 2.95 -6.36 4.40
N ILE A 49 3.80 -5.33 4.39
CA ILE A 49 4.52 -4.96 3.18
C ILE A 49 5.69 -5.92 2.99
N VAL A 50 5.83 -6.51 1.79
CA VAL A 50 6.85 -7.51 1.46
C VAL A 50 7.52 -7.20 0.13
N GLY A 51 8.74 -7.70 -0.09
CA GLY A 51 9.43 -7.57 -1.38
C GLY A 51 9.75 -6.11 -1.71
N CYS A 52 10.61 -5.48 -0.91
CA CYS A 52 11.07 -4.14 -1.19
C CYS A 52 11.92 -4.12 -2.46
N GLN A 53 11.53 -3.34 -3.47
CA GLN A 53 12.33 -3.24 -4.72
C GLN A 53 13.71 -2.63 -4.49
N LEU A 54 13.89 -1.89 -3.38
CA LEU A 54 15.18 -1.33 -2.98
C LEU A 54 16.05 -2.34 -2.20
N GLY A 55 15.56 -3.56 -1.97
CA GLY A 55 16.27 -4.56 -1.14
C GLY A 55 16.27 -4.25 0.36
N CYS A 56 15.51 -3.24 0.81
CA CYS A 56 15.46 -2.86 2.23
C CYS A 56 14.60 -3.79 3.11
N PHE A 57 13.86 -4.75 2.54
CA PHE A 57 13.06 -5.78 3.24
C PHE A 57 12.77 -6.98 2.33
#